data_AF-A0AAW9ECT7-F1
#
_entry.id   AF-A0AAW9ECT7-F1
#
_cell.length_a   1.000
_cell.length_b   1.000
_cell.length_c   1.000
_cell.angle_alpha   90.00
_cell.angle_beta   90.00
_cell.angle_gamma   90.00
#
_symmetry.space_group_name_H-M   'P 1'
#
loop_
_entity.id
_entity.type
_entity.pdbx_description
1 polymer ?
#
loop_
_entity_poly.entity_id
_entity_poly.type
_entity_poly.pdbx_seq_one_letter_code
_entity_poly.pdbx_strand_id
1 'polypeptide(L)'
;ALSSLDKGTAVWNNDLSSTKSVDLNALIDHIMGFSWLFKIKYPDKHAMNTLMEECIEETYRLFGSDSISYSELNNWKELNYSLLTLIDKNPKSYIK
;
A
#
# COMPACT_ATOMS: atom_id res chain seq x y z
N ALA A 1 3.43 4.77 -6.08
CA ALA A 1 3.55 5.35 -4.73
C ALA A 1 4.76 6.27 -4.65
N LEU A 2 5.99 5.77 -4.45
CA LEU A 2 7.20 6.62 -4.25
C LEU A 2 7.44 7.72 -5.31
N SER A 3 7.03 7.49 -6.57
CA SER A 3 7.17 8.47 -7.66
C SER A 3 6.32 9.73 -7.48
N SER A 4 5.28 9.71 -6.64
CA SER A 4 4.44 10.87 -6.31
C SER A 4 5.10 11.81 -5.29
N LEU A 5 6.23 11.42 -4.71
CA LEU A 5 6.91 12.18 -3.68
C LEU A 5 8.10 12.95 -4.24
N ASP A 6 8.25 14.17 -3.77
CA ASP A 6 9.43 14.99 -3.99
C ASP A 6 10.30 15.03 -2.74
N LYS A 7 11.61 14.83 -2.91
CA LYS A 7 12.54 14.76 -1.79
C LYS A 7 12.79 16.17 -1.22
N GLY A 8 12.38 16.40 0.02
CA GLY A 8 12.74 17.58 0.80
C GLY A 8 13.93 17.35 1.73
N THR A 9 14.36 18.41 2.41
CA THR A 9 15.48 18.40 3.36
C THR A 9 15.15 17.65 4.65
N ALA A 10 13.93 17.81 5.19
CA ALA A 10 13.49 17.18 6.44
C ALA A 10 12.38 16.13 6.23
N VAL A 11 11.62 16.24 5.15
CA VAL A 11 10.43 15.42 4.85
C VAL A 11 10.36 15.11 3.36
N TRP A 12 9.54 14.14 2.98
CA TRP A 12 9.07 13.95 1.62
C TRP A 12 7.81 14.79 1.42
N ASN A 13 7.77 15.56 0.35
CA ASN A 13 6.60 16.37 0.00
C ASN A 13 5.73 15.62 -1.00
N ASN A 14 4.42 15.78 -0.89
CA ASN A 14 3.44 15.17 -1.77
C ASN A 14 2.44 16.23 -2.21
N ASP A 15 2.52 16.65 -3.46
CA ASP A 15 1.46 17.47 -4.05
C ASP A 15 0.24 16.59 -4.32
N LEU A 16 -0.76 16.69 -3.44
CA LEU A 16 -2.01 15.94 -3.50
C LEU A 16 -2.84 16.24 -4.76
N SER A 17 -2.54 17.34 -5.45
CA SER A 17 -3.19 17.71 -6.72
C SER A 17 -2.42 17.23 -7.96
N SER A 18 -1.19 16.74 -7.78
CA SER A 18 -0.38 16.26 -8.88
C SER A 18 -1.01 15.04 -9.55
N THR A 19 -0.82 14.91 -10.88
CA THR A 19 -1.30 13.74 -11.63
C THR A 19 -0.86 12.43 -10.99
N LYS A 20 0.38 12.36 -10.49
CA LYS A 20 0.91 11.16 -9.85
C LYS A 20 0.20 10.80 -8.54
N SER A 21 -0.23 11.80 -7.75
CA SER A 21 -0.96 11.59 -6.51
C SER A 21 -2.40 11.18 -6.78
N VAL A 22 -3.05 11.82 -7.77
CA VAL A 22 -4.40 11.45 -8.24
C VAL A 22 -4.42 10.03 -8.80
N ASP A 23 -3.45 9.67 -9.66
CA ASP A 23 -3.33 8.32 -10.22
C ASP A 23 -3.08 7.27 -9.13
N LEU A 24 -2.30 7.63 -8.10
CA LEU A 24 -2.06 6.76 -6.96
C LEU A 24 -3.34 6.50 -6.16
N ASN A 25 -4.16 7.53 -5.92
CA ASN A 25 -5.45 7.38 -5.23
C ASN A 25 -6.40 6.46 -6.01
N ALA A 26 -6.52 6.66 -7.33
CA ALA A 26 -7.34 5.79 -8.18
C ALA A 26 -6.86 4.33 -8.15
N LEU A 27 -5.54 4.10 -8.10
CA LEU A 27 -4.96 2.77 -7.96
C LEU A 27 -5.26 2.15 -6.59
N ILE A 28 -5.16 2.92 -5.50
CA ILE A 28 -5.51 2.47 -4.14
C ILE A 28 -6.96 2.01 -4.09
N ASP A 29 -7.89 2.80 -4.64
CA ASP A 29 -9.33 2.46 -4.69
C ASP A 29 -9.57 1.16 -5.48
N HIS A 30 -8.90 1.00 -6.62
CA HIS A 30 -8.98 -0.23 -7.41
C HIS A 30 -8.47 -1.45 -6.63
N ILE A 31 -7.31 -1.32 -5.98
CA ILE A 31 -6.71 -2.40 -5.18
C ILE A 31 -7.60 -2.73 -3.98
N MET A 32 -8.25 -1.75 -3.36
CA MET A 32 -9.22 -1.96 -2.27
C MET A 32 -10.46 -2.73 -2.75
N GLY A 33 -10.98 -2.40 -3.93
CA GLY A 33 -12.06 -3.19 -4.54
C GLY A 33 -11.64 -4.64 -4.81
N PHE A 34 -10.43 -4.84 -5.32
CA PHE A 34 -9.87 -6.17 -5.54
C PHE A 34 -9.65 -6.93 -4.22
N SER A 35 -9.10 -6.29 -3.18
CA SER A 35 -8.81 -6.91 -1.90
C SER A 35 -10.07 -7.45 -1.23
N TRP A 36 -11.19 -6.72 -1.37
CA TRP A 36 -12.51 -7.17 -0.96
C TRP A 36 -12.98 -8.42 -1.68
N LEU A 37 -12.87 -8.45 -3.02
CA LEU A 37 -13.23 -9.63 -3.82
C LEU A 37 -12.36 -10.84 -3.47
N PHE A 38 -11.06 -10.61 -3.24
CA PHE A 38 -10.12 -11.64 -2.81
C PHE A 38 -10.51 -12.21 -1.44
N LYS A 39 -10.80 -11.35 -0.45
CA LYS A 39 -11.22 -11.76 0.89
C LYS A 39 -12.51 -12.58 0.88
N ILE A 40 -13.48 -12.22 0.03
CA ILE A 40 -14.73 -12.98 -0.15
C ILE A 40 -14.44 -14.37 -0.74
N LYS A 41 -13.58 -14.44 -1.76
CA LYS A 41 -13.26 -15.70 -2.43
C LYS A 41 -12.38 -16.62 -1.58
N TYR A 42 -11.50 -16.05 -0.76
CA TYR A 42 -10.49 -16.77 0.01
C TYR A 42 -10.50 -16.32 1.48
N PRO A 43 -11.59 -16.59 2.22
CA PRO A 43 -11.73 -16.15 3.61
C PRO A 43 -10.73 -16.82 4.56
N ASP A 44 -10.22 -18.01 4.19
CA ASP A 44 -9.23 -18.78 4.94
C ASP A 44 -7.82 -18.17 4.91
N LYS A 45 -7.55 -17.22 4.00
CA LYS A 45 -6.25 -16.56 3.85
C LYS A 45 -6.11 -15.38 4.81
N HIS A 46 -6.40 -15.60 6.10
CA HIS A 46 -6.44 -14.55 7.12
C HIS A 46 -5.18 -13.67 7.14
N ALA A 47 -3.99 -14.28 7.19
CA ALA A 47 -2.73 -13.52 7.22
C ALA A 47 -2.55 -12.61 5.98
N MET A 48 -2.95 -13.10 4.80
CA MET A 48 -2.88 -12.32 3.56
C MET A 48 -3.92 -11.21 3.55
N ASN A 49 -5.16 -11.51 3.94
CA ASN A 49 -6.25 -10.54 3.98
C ASN A 49 -5.91 -9.39 4.95
N THR A 50 -5.48 -9.71 6.16
CA THR A 50 -5.08 -8.71 7.17
C THR A 50 -3.92 -7.85 6.69
N LEU A 51 -2.83 -8.47 6.21
CA LEU A 51 -1.64 -7.71 5.82
C LEU A 51 -1.88 -6.86 4.56
N MET A 52 -2.73 -7.33 3.63
CA MET A 52 -3.17 -6.56 2.47
C MET A 52 -4.02 -5.36 2.88
N GLU A 53 -4.98 -5.53 3.80
CA GLU A 53 -5.80 -4.44 4.34
C GLU A 53 -4.92 -3.39 5.04
N GLU A 54 -4.02 -3.81 5.93
CA GLU A 54 -3.07 -2.93 6.62
C GLU A 54 -2.18 -2.16 5.62
N CYS A 55 -1.67 -2.82 4.57
CA CYS A 55 -0.87 -2.17 3.55
C CYS A 55 -1.67 -1.10 2.79
N ILE A 56 -2.93 -1.38 2.44
CA ILE A 56 -3.78 -0.46 1.69
C ILE A 56 -4.14 0.75 2.56
N GLU A 57 -4.56 0.52 3.80
CA GLU A 57 -4.90 1.58 4.77
C GLU A 57 -3.70 2.49 5.07
N GLU A 58 -2.53 1.90 5.31
CA GLU A 58 -1.32 2.66 5.58
C GLU A 58 -0.84 3.42 4.33
N THR A 59 -1.00 2.86 3.13
CA THR A 59 -0.69 3.57 1.87
C THR A 59 -1.63 4.76 1.70
N TYR A 60 -2.93 4.58 1.93
CA TYR A 60 -3.91 5.67 1.85
C TYR A 60 -3.60 6.76 2.87
N ARG A 61 -3.34 6.39 4.13
CA ARG A 61 -2.98 7.34 5.20
C ARG A 61 -1.72 8.13 4.86
N LEU A 62 -0.66 7.44 4.45
CA LEU A 62 0.64 8.04 4.24
C LEU A 62 0.65 8.97 3.01
N PHE A 63 0.12 8.49 1.88
CA PHE A 63 0.09 9.25 0.62
C PHE A 63 -1.11 10.21 0.52
N GLY A 64 -2.00 10.21 1.50
CA GLY A 64 -2.98 11.28 1.73
C GLY A 64 -2.41 12.48 2.51
N SER A 65 -1.17 12.38 3.01
CA SER A 65 -0.46 13.49 3.65
C SER A 65 0.34 14.30 2.63
N ASP A 66 0.38 15.62 2.79
CA ASP A 66 1.22 16.54 2.01
C ASP A 66 2.70 16.51 2.43
N SER A 67 2.97 16.00 3.64
CA SER A 67 4.29 15.88 4.25
C SER A 67 4.44 14.53 4.94
N ILE A 68 5.52 13.82 4.62
CA ILE A 68 5.80 12.48 5.12
C ILE A 68 7.21 12.45 5.71
N SER A 69 7.36 12.00 6.96
CA SER A 69 8.68 11.82 7.54
C SER A 69 9.42 10.63 6.90
N TYR A 70 10.76 10.68 6.92
CA TYR A 70 11.59 9.56 6.46
C TYR A 70 11.32 8.27 7.26
N SER A 71 10.99 8.39 8.55
CA SER A 71 10.66 7.26 9.42
C SER A 71 9.34 6.59 9.01
N GLU A 72 8.29 7.39 8.79
CA GLU A 72 6.99 6.86 8.33
C GLU A 72 7.12 6.18 6.97
N LEU A 73 7.87 6.80 6.03
CA LEU A 73 8.12 6.17 4.73
C LEU A 73 8.89 4.85 4.87
N ASN A 74 9.81 4.75 5.82
CA ASN A 74 10.53 3.50 6.07
C ASN A 74 9.63 2.43 6.68
N ASN A 75 8.78 2.79 7.65
CA ASN A 75 7.80 1.87 8.24
C ASN A 75 6.84 1.32 7.18
N TRP A 76 6.36 2.19 6.28
CA TRP A 76 5.53 1.77 5.15
C TRP A 76 6.27 0.81 4.20
N LYS A 77 7.56 1.03 3.94
CA LYS A 77 8.38 0.09 3.13
C LYS A 77 8.50 -1.28 3.80
N GLU A 78 8.76 -1.33 5.10
CA GLU A 78 8.84 -2.59 5.86
C GLU A 78 7.51 -3.35 5.87
N LEU A 79 6.38 -2.63 5.99
CA LEU A 79 5.05 -3.22 5.90
C LEU A 79 4.81 -3.85 4.51
N ASN A 80 5.13 -3.12 3.43
CA ASN A 80 5.04 -3.63 2.07
C ASN A 80 5.98 -4.82 1.82
N TYR A 81 7.20 -4.78 2.38
CA TYR A 81 8.15 -5.88 2.28
C TYR A 81 7.63 -7.15 2.99
N SER A 82 6.92 -6.98 4.11
CA SER A 82 6.27 -8.08 4.82
C SER A 82 5.20 -8.74 3.94
N LEU A 83 4.39 -7.95 3.21
CA LEU A 83 3.41 -8.46 2.27
C LEU A 83 4.07 -9.23 1.11
N LEU A 84 5.11 -8.65 0.50
CA LEU A 84 5.86 -9.31 -0.57
C LEU A 84 6.47 -10.64 -0.11
N THR A 85 7.03 -10.67 1.10
CA THR A 85 7.59 -11.89 1.70
C THR A 85 6.52 -12.96 1.92
N LEU A 86 5.30 -12.57 2.33
CA LEU A 86 4.18 -13.50 2.53
C LEU A 86 3.71 -14.10 1.20
N ILE A 87 3.67 -13.29 0.13
CA ILE A 87 3.33 -13.74 -1.22
C ILE A 87 4.40 -14.70 -1.75
N ASP A 88 5.68 -14.36 -1.63
CA ASP A 88 6.81 -15.13 -2.14
C ASP A 88 6.95 -16.51 -1.45
N LYS A 89 6.64 -16.58 -0.16
CA LYS A 89 6.62 -17.85 0.58
C LYS A 89 5.59 -18.85 0.08
N ASN A 90 4.54 -18.40 -0.64
CA ASN A 90 3.45 -19.31 -1.01
C ASN A 90 2.67 -18.94 -2.30
N PRO A 91 3.34 -18.66 -3.43
CA PRO A 91 2.70 -18.09 -4.63
C PRO A 91 1.59 -18.98 -5.23
N LYS A 92 1.65 -20.30 -5.01
CA LYS A 92 0.65 -21.26 -5.54
C LYS A 92 -0.51 -21.56 -4.59
N SER A 93 -0.45 -21.14 -3.31
CA SER A 93 -1.50 -21.44 -2.33
C SER A 93 -2.66 -20.44 -2.37
N TYR A 94 -2.50 -19.33 -3.10
CA TYR A 94 -3.48 -18.25 -3.21
C TYR A 94 -4.26 -18.24 -4.53
N ILE A 95 -3.92 -19.10 -5.49
CA ILE A 95 -4.49 -19.12 -6.86
C ILE A 95 -5.26 -20.43 -7.16
N LYS A 96 -5.29 -21.39 -6.24
CA LYS A 96 -6.09 -22.62 -6.41
C LYS A 96 -7.52 -22.45 -5.92
#